data_AF-F0ICX1-F1
#
_entry.id   AF-F0ICX1-F1
#
_cell.length_a   1.000
_cell.length_b   1.000
_cell.length_c   1.000
_cell.angle_alpha   90.00
_cell.angle_beta   90.00
_cell.angle_gamma   90.00
#
_symmetry.space_group_name_H-M   'P 1'
#
loop_
_entity.id
_entity.type
_entity.pdbx_description
1 polymer ?
#
loop_
_entity_poly.entity_id
_entity_poly.type
_entity_poly.pdbx_seq_one_letter_code
_entity_poly.pdbx_strand_id
1 'polypeptide(L)'
;MAQIIVSGRVFDEKKKPFPTAIVSNGREKVYTDAQGNYTIQAKLFDILYFDGETKLKGRKIKYEEYCVVENTPHQEFNTTLYSILWHKCERETICTYGISFYLNDKKITTDKEAFKEHVRNGEFYTYEIRTCNELPETIEKLSRYTVLVYTEDYYNQHIKDKQK
;
A
#
# COMPACT_ATOMS: atom_id res chain seq x y z
N MET A 1 -9.16 -15.69 -9.17
CA MET A 1 -7.96 -14.84 -9.22
C MET A 1 -6.75 -15.68 -8.85
N ALA A 2 -5.58 -15.40 -9.43
CA ALA A 2 -4.33 -16.02 -9.00
C ALA A 2 -4.01 -15.61 -7.55
N GLN A 3 -3.47 -16.55 -6.78
CA GLN A 3 -2.96 -16.29 -5.45
C GLN A 3 -1.72 -15.39 -5.56
N ILE A 4 -1.69 -14.28 -4.82
CA ILE A 4 -0.50 -13.42 -4.72
C ILE A 4 0.20 -13.75 -3.42
N ILE A 5 1.50 -14.01 -3.51
CA ILE A 5 2.38 -14.23 -2.37
C ILE A 5 3.34 -13.04 -2.31
N VAL A 6 3.39 -12.40 -1.14
CA VAL A 6 4.38 -11.35 -0.87
C VAL A 6 5.37 -11.87 0.14
N SER A 7 6.65 -11.75 -0.18
CA SER A 7 7.76 -12.05 0.72
C SER A 7 8.65 -10.83 0.86
N GLY A 8 9.58 -10.88 1.80
CA GLY A 8 10.61 -9.87 1.91
C GLY A 8 11.25 -9.87 3.27
N ARG A 9 11.98 -8.78 3.54
CA ARG A 9 12.78 -8.63 4.74
C ARG A 9 12.59 -7.25 5.37
N VAL A 10 12.43 -7.23 6.68
CA VAL A 10 12.28 -6.01 7.48
C VAL A 10 13.58 -5.72 8.22
N PHE A 11 14.01 -4.47 8.17
CA PHE A 11 15.22 -3.99 8.83
C PHE A 11 14.91 -2.85 9.82
N ASP A 12 15.76 -2.69 10.84
CA ASP A 12 15.79 -1.49 11.69
C ASP A 12 16.49 -0.32 10.97
N GLU A 13 16.44 0.89 11.55
CA GLU A 13 17.13 2.08 11.01
C GLU A 13 18.65 1.90 10.82
N LYS A 14 19.25 0.92 11.51
CA LYS A 14 20.68 0.57 11.39
C LYS A 14 20.91 -0.51 10.34
N LYS A 15 19.90 -0.82 9.52
CA LYS A 15 19.90 -1.85 8.48
C LYS A 15 20.15 -3.26 9.01
N LYS A 16 19.84 -3.52 10.28
CA LYS A 16 19.89 -4.87 10.86
C LYS A 16 18.54 -5.55 10.69
N PRO A 17 18.51 -6.87 10.49
CA PRO A 17 17.28 -7.65 10.55
C PRO A 17 16.42 -7.29 11.75
N PHE A 18 15.14 -7.01 11.52
CA PHE A 18 14.18 -6.70 12.57
C PHE A 18 13.28 -7.92 12.82
N PRO A 19 13.57 -8.75 13.82
CA PRO A 19 12.73 -9.88 14.18
C PRO A 19 11.44 -9.40 14.86
N THR A 20 10.38 -10.21 14.78
CA THR A 20 9.09 -9.96 15.42
C THR A 20 8.35 -8.70 14.97
N ALA A 21 8.77 -8.06 13.87
CA ALA A 21 7.94 -7.06 13.20
C ALA A 21 6.65 -7.71 12.74
N ILE A 22 5.56 -6.96 12.84
CA ILE A 22 4.24 -7.34 12.37
C ILE A 22 4.16 -6.97 10.90
N VAL A 23 3.73 -7.91 10.06
CA VAL A 23 3.34 -7.64 8.68
C VAL A 23 1.88 -8.07 8.51
N SER A 24 1.03 -7.16 8.08
CA SER A 24 -0.42 -7.39 7.99
C SER A 24 -0.99 -6.82 6.70
N ASN A 25 -1.94 -7.51 6.07
CA ASN A 25 -2.74 -6.97 4.95
C ASN A 25 -4.15 -6.55 5.39
N GLY A 26 -4.40 -6.47 6.71
CA GLY A 26 -5.71 -6.22 7.31
C GLY A 26 -6.59 -7.47 7.49
N ARG A 27 -6.28 -8.57 6.80
CA ARG A 27 -6.99 -9.87 6.93
C ARG A 27 -6.12 -10.94 7.59
N GLU A 28 -4.87 -11.03 7.15
CA GLU A 28 -3.83 -11.90 7.67
C GLU A 28 -2.75 -11.06 8.34
N LYS A 29 -2.12 -11.65 9.35
CA LYS A 29 -1.03 -11.05 10.09
C LYS A 29 0.04 -12.11 10.34
N VAL A 30 1.27 -11.79 9.95
CA VAL A 30 2.45 -12.61 10.17
C VAL A 30 3.51 -11.84 10.95
N TYR A 31 4.49 -12.55 11.46
CA TYR A 31 5.63 -11.97 12.17
C TYR A 31 6.92 -12.30 11.46
N THR A 32 7.86 -11.37 11.43
CA THR A 32 9.18 -11.62 10.86
C THR A 32 9.99 -12.59 11.72
N ASP A 33 10.77 -13.44 11.06
CA ASP A 33 11.67 -14.40 11.70
C ASP A 33 12.92 -13.73 12.31
N ALA A 34 13.85 -14.53 12.87
CA ALA A 34 15.10 -14.03 13.46
C ALA A 34 15.98 -13.25 12.45
N GLN A 35 15.83 -13.53 11.16
CA GLN A 35 16.52 -12.88 10.06
C GLN A 35 15.68 -11.74 9.48
N GLY A 36 14.51 -11.40 10.04
CA GLY A 36 13.64 -10.34 9.56
C GLY A 36 12.79 -10.72 8.35
N ASN A 37 12.79 -11.98 7.91
CA ASN A 37 12.04 -12.40 6.73
C ASN A 37 10.57 -12.62 7.05
N TYR A 38 9.70 -12.40 6.07
CA TYR A 38 8.28 -12.74 6.14
C TYR A 38 7.79 -13.30 4.80
N THR A 39 6.63 -13.97 4.87
CA THR A 39 5.83 -14.35 3.70
C THR A 39 4.37 -14.27 4.10
N ILE A 40 3.54 -13.67 3.25
CA ILE A 40 2.11 -13.45 3.51
C ILE A 40 1.32 -13.62 2.21
N GLN A 41 0.13 -14.20 2.29
CA GLN A 41 -0.76 -14.27 1.14
C GLN A 41 -1.54 -12.96 1.04
N ALA A 42 -1.72 -12.45 -0.17
CA ALA A 42 -2.39 -11.19 -0.40
C ALA A 42 -3.33 -11.24 -1.61
N LYS A 43 -4.10 -10.19 -1.76
CA LYS A 43 -4.88 -9.87 -2.96
C LYS A 43 -4.40 -8.55 -3.53
N LEU A 44 -4.61 -8.37 -4.84
CA LEU A 44 -4.41 -7.10 -5.52
C LEU A 44 -5.12 -5.95 -4.77
N PHE A 45 -4.42 -4.82 -4.59
CA PHE A 45 -4.87 -3.63 -3.84
C PHE A 45 -4.97 -3.78 -2.32
N ASP A 46 -4.48 -4.88 -1.74
CA ASP A 46 -4.21 -4.89 -0.31
C ASP A 46 -3.11 -3.89 0.02
N ILE A 47 -3.18 -3.32 1.22
CA ILE A 47 -2.08 -2.54 1.79
C ILE A 47 -1.40 -3.43 2.81
N LEU A 48 -0.12 -3.70 2.59
CA LEU A 48 0.75 -4.28 3.60
C LEU A 48 1.15 -3.20 4.58
N TYR A 49 0.78 -3.41 5.82
CA TYR A 49 1.17 -2.65 6.98
C TYR A 49 2.31 -3.36 7.70
N PHE A 50 3.40 -2.63 7.92
CA PHE A 50 4.54 -3.07 8.68
C PHE A 50 4.56 -2.29 10.00
N ASP A 51 4.63 -3.00 11.12
CA ASP A 51 4.73 -2.39 12.45
C ASP A 51 5.82 -3.07 13.28
N GLY A 52 6.43 -2.31 14.16
CA GLY A 52 7.42 -2.81 15.09
C GLY A 52 7.49 -1.93 16.32
N GLU A 53 7.72 -2.56 17.46
CA GLU A 53 7.94 -1.84 18.71
C GLU A 53 9.28 -2.22 19.31
N THR A 54 10.06 -1.21 19.70
CA THR A 54 11.26 -1.43 20.50
C THR A 54 11.31 -0.51 21.71
N LYS A 55 12.10 -0.89 22.71
CA LYS A 55 12.40 -0.06 23.86
C LYS A 55 13.80 0.50 23.71
N LEU A 56 13.91 1.82 23.50
CA LEU A 56 15.19 2.50 23.48
C LEU A 56 15.25 3.48 24.66
N LYS A 57 16.21 3.28 25.57
CA LYS A 57 16.39 4.11 26.78
C LYS A 57 15.09 4.28 27.60
N GLY A 58 14.31 3.21 27.76
CA GLY A 58 13.04 3.22 28.50
C GLY A 58 11.86 3.85 27.75
N ARG A 59 12.02 4.31 26.51
CA ARG A 59 10.95 4.86 25.67
C ARG A 59 10.45 3.80 24.68
N LYS A 60 9.14 3.72 24.51
CA LYS A 60 8.48 2.92 23.47
C LYS A 60 8.61 3.67 22.14
N ILE A 61 9.27 3.05 21.16
CA ILE A 61 9.39 3.57 19.80
C ILE A 61 8.54 2.68 18.90
N LYS A 62 7.66 3.31 18.12
CA LYS A 62 6.88 2.67 17.06
C LYS A 62 7.56 2.91 15.73
N TYR A 63 7.56 1.90 14.90
CA TYR A 63 8.01 1.98 13.53
C TYR A 63 6.88 1.56 12.61
N GLU A 64 6.64 2.28 11.52
CA GLU A 64 5.61 1.89 10.56
C GLU A 64 5.97 2.20 9.12
N GLU A 65 5.51 1.34 8.20
CA GLU A 65 5.63 1.51 6.76
C GLU A 65 4.44 0.85 6.07
N TYR A 66 4.10 1.28 4.84
CA TYR A 66 2.97 0.76 4.09
C TYR A 66 3.35 0.51 2.62
N CYS A 67 2.91 -0.59 2.03
CA CYS A 67 3.10 -0.90 0.61
C CYS A 67 1.80 -1.42 -0.01
N VAL A 68 1.52 -1.06 -1.26
CA VAL A 68 0.35 -1.58 -2.01
C VAL A 68 0.73 -2.83 -2.79
N VAL A 69 -0.13 -3.83 -2.77
CA VAL A 69 0.06 -5.09 -3.50
C VAL A 69 -0.42 -4.95 -4.94
N GLU A 70 0.46 -5.26 -5.89
CA GLU A 70 0.19 -5.19 -7.33
C GLU A 70 -0.26 -6.55 -7.90
N ASN A 71 -0.56 -6.62 -9.20
CA ASN A 71 -1.06 -7.83 -9.85
C ASN A 71 0.09 -8.72 -10.35
N THR A 72 1.06 -8.98 -9.48
CA THR A 72 2.20 -9.85 -9.74
C THR A 72 2.13 -11.05 -8.78
N PRO A 73 2.16 -12.30 -9.27
CA PRO A 73 1.96 -13.49 -8.42
C PRO A 73 2.94 -13.61 -7.24
N HIS A 74 4.18 -13.19 -7.44
CA HIS A 74 5.21 -13.16 -6.40
C HIS A 74 5.81 -11.75 -6.34
N GLN A 75 5.72 -11.12 -5.17
CA GLN A 75 6.27 -9.78 -4.94
C GLN A 75 7.25 -9.82 -3.77
N GLU A 76 8.32 -9.05 -3.90
CA GLU A 76 9.30 -8.89 -2.84
C GLU A 76 9.31 -7.44 -2.35
N PHE A 77 8.92 -7.22 -1.09
CA PHE A 77 9.04 -5.91 -0.45
C PHE A 77 10.01 -5.99 0.73
N ASN A 78 11.21 -5.46 0.50
CA ASN A 78 12.17 -5.19 1.55
C ASN A 78 11.94 -3.79 2.09
N THR A 79 11.86 -3.66 3.41
CA THR A 79 11.59 -2.36 4.04
C THR A 79 12.49 -2.11 5.23
N THR A 80 12.81 -0.83 5.44
CA THR A 80 13.46 -0.36 6.67
C THR A 80 12.42 0.38 7.48
N LEU A 81 12.18 -0.10 8.69
CA LEU A 81 11.29 0.51 9.64
C LEU A 81 11.96 1.77 10.22
N TYR A 82 11.31 2.94 10.07
CA TYR A 82 11.78 4.21 10.59
C TYR A 82 11.07 4.58 11.90
N SER A 83 11.83 5.09 12.86
CA SER A 83 11.31 5.47 14.17
C SER A 83 10.50 6.76 14.02
N ILE A 84 9.24 6.70 14.45
CA ILE A 84 8.41 7.89 14.51
C ILE A 84 8.17 8.21 15.99
N LEU A 85 8.49 9.44 16.39
CA LEU A 85 8.14 9.92 17.73
C LEU A 85 6.62 10.11 17.78
N TRP A 86 5.96 9.42 18.72
CA TRP A 86 4.49 9.34 18.82
C TRP A 86 3.74 10.69 18.75
N HIS A 87 4.38 11.79 19.19
CA HIS A 87 3.80 13.15 19.18
C HIS A 87 3.96 13.93 17.86
N LYS A 88 4.74 13.41 16.90
CA LYS A 88 4.92 14.02 15.55
C LYS A 88 4.00 13.42 14.49
N CYS A 89 3.38 12.26 14.75
CA CYS A 89 2.38 11.66 13.85
C CYS A 89 1.17 12.58 13.57
N GLU A 90 0.90 13.57 14.43
CA GLU A 90 -0.26 14.46 14.30
C GLU A 90 -0.05 15.65 13.35
N ARG A 91 1.18 15.94 12.89
CA ARG A 91 1.48 17.21 12.18
C ARG A 91 2.05 17.10 10.77
N GLU A 92 2.42 15.93 10.30
CA GLU A 92 2.97 15.75 8.94
C GLU A 92 2.23 14.64 8.21
N THR A 93 1.01 14.92 7.76
CA THR A 93 0.29 14.02 6.85
C THR A 93 -0.35 14.85 5.75
N ILE A 94 0.42 15.11 4.70
CA ILE A 94 -0.14 15.59 3.43
C ILE A 94 -1.04 14.51 2.81
N CYS A 95 -0.91 13.24 3.22
CA CYS A 95 -1.79 12.14 2.81
C CYS A 95 -2.01 11.12 3.94
N THR A 96 -3.24 10.65 4.13
CA THR A 96 -3.52 9.52 5.02
C THR A 96 -2.77 8.27 4.56
N TYR A 97 -2.29 7.44 5.52
CA TYR A 97 -1.65 6.13 5.26
C TYR A 97 -2.67 5.11 4.76
N GLY A 98 -3.23 5.35 3.59
CA GLY A 98 -4.30 4.55 3.02
C GLY A 98 -4.27 4.53 1.49
N ILE A 99 -5.32 3.92 0.94
CA ILE A 99 -5.57 3.79 -0.50
C ILE A 99 -6.91 4.42 -0.86
N SER A 100 -6.89 5.24 -1.91
CA SER A 100 -8.09 5.81 -2.53
C SER A 100 -8.34 5.20 -3.89
N PHE A 101 -9.61 5.13 -4.30
CA PHE A 101 -10.04 4.56 -5.57
C PHE A 101 -10.82 5.60 -6.36
N TYR A 102 -10.55 5.68 -7.65
CA TYR A 102 -11.26 6.54 -8.59
C TYR A 102 -11.70 5.71 -9.79
N LEU A 103 -12.93 5.90 -10.25
CA LEU A 103 -13.44 5.36 -11.51
C LEU A 103 -13.66 6.53 -12.46
N ASN A 104 -12.97 6.55 -13.60
CA ASN A 104 -13.07 7.64 -14.58
C ASN A 104 -12.94 9.03 -13.92
N ASP A 105 -11.87 9.20 -13.13
CA ASP A 105 -11.55 10.39 -12.33
C ASP A 105 -12.57 10.78 -11.24
N LYS A 106 -13.58 9.95 -10.98
CA LYS A 106 -14.53 10.15 -9.87
C LYS A 106 -14.17 9.28 -8.69
N LYS A 107 -14.00 9.91 -7.52
CA LYS A 107 -13.67 9.22 -6.28
C LYS A 107 -14.77 8.23 -5.88
N ILE A 108 -14.37 7.01 -5.53
CA ILE A 108 -15.24 6.00 -4.93
C ILE A 108 -15.21 6.19 -3.41
N THR A 109 -16.37 6.51 -2.85
CA THR A 109 -16.59 6.67 -1.39
C THR A 109 -17.44 5.56 -0.78
N THR A 110 -17.99 4.68 -1.62
CA THR A 110 -18.82 3.53 -1.25
C THR A 110 -17.97 2.31 -0.87
N ASP A 111 -18.59 1.12 -0.76
CA ASP A 111 -17.94 -0.14 -0.39
C ASP A 111 -16.69 -0.42 -1.24
N LYS A 112 -15.53 -0.14 -0.64
CA LYS A 112 -14.22 -0.27 -1.28
C LYS A 112 -13.86 -1.73 -1.55
N GLU A 113 -14.27 -2.67 -0.70
CA GLU A 113 -13.94 -4.08 -0.91
C GLU A 113 -14.77 -4.66 -2.05
N ALA A 114 -16.06 -4.31 -2.14
CA ALA A 114 -16.86 -4.67 -3.31
C ALA A 114 -16.23 -4.10 -4.61
N PHE A 115 -15.85 -2.81 -4.61
CA PHE A 115 -15.18 -2.20 -5.76
C PHE A 115 -13.89 -2.92 -6.14
N LYS A 116 -13.03 -3.26 -5.17
CA LYS A 116 -11.81 -4.04 -5.41
C LYS A 116 -12.13 -5.38 -6.08
N GLU A 117 -13.16 -6.09 -5.64
CA GLU A 117 -13.55 -7.38 -6.24
C GLU A 117 -14.01 -7.21 -7.69
N HIS A 118 -14.81 -6.18 -8.01
CA HIS A 118 -15.17 -5.86 -9.41
C HIS A 118 -13.94 -5.62 -10.29
N VAL A 119 -12.96 -4.86 -9.80
CA VAL A 119 -11.70 -4.63 -10.54
C VAL A 119 -10.91 -5.93 -10.71
N ARG A 120 -10.79 -6.74 -9.66
CA ARG A 120 -10.08 -8.01 -9.72
C ARG A 120 -10.76 -9.05 -10.63
N ASN A 121 -12.07 -8.93 -10.84
CA ASN A 121 -12.85 -9.78 -11.75
C ASN A 121 -12.72 -9.35 -13.22
N GLY A 122 -12.01 -8.25 -13.52
CA GLY A 122 -11.78 -7.79 -14.89
C GLY A 122 -12.99 -7.05 -15.49
N GLU A 123 -13.86 -6.48 -14.65
CA GLU A 123 -15.04 -5.74 -15.11
C GLU A 123 -14.70 -4.36 -15.72
N PHE A 124 -13.45 -3.91 -15.55
CA PHE A 124 -12.95 -2.64 -16.09
C PHE A 124 -11.82 -2.88 -17.09
N TYR A 125 -11.57 -1.89 -17.95
CA TYR A 125 -10.61 -2.00 -19.04
C TYR A 125 -9.16 -2.03 -18.54
N THR A 126 -8.80 -1.09 -17.67
CA THR A 126 -7.46 -1.03 -17.07
C THR A 126 -7.48 -0.24 -15.75
N TYR A 127 -6.38 -0.30 -15.03
CA TYR A 127 -6.14 0.53 -13.85
C TYR A 127 -4.66 0.95 -13.76
N GLU A 128 -4.43 2.03 -13.02
CA GLU A 128 -3.11 2.53 -12.66
C GLU A 128 -3.02 2.73 -11.14
N ILE A 129 -1.86 2.45 -10.56
CA ILE A 129 -1.56 2.76 -9.17
C ILE A 129 -0.56 3.92 -9.17
N ARG A 130 -0.90 5.00 -8.46
CA ARG A 130 -0.05 6.19 -8.34
C ARG A 130 0.13 6.59 -6.89
N THR A 131 1.31 7.11 -6.57
CA THR A 131 1.56 7.79 -5.29
C THR A 131 1.01 9.21 -5.33
N CYS A 132 0.81 9.82 -4.17
CA CYS A 132 0.32 11.20 -4.07
C CYS A 132 1.17 12.24 -4.83
N ASN A 133 2.46 11.97 -5.04
CA ASN A 133 3.37 12.82 -5.78
C ASN A 133 3.21 12.70 -7.31
N GLU A 134 2.69 11.56 -7.78
CA GLU A 134 2.48 11.25 -9.21
C GLU A 134 1.06 11.55 -9.68
N LEU A 135 0.19 11.99 -8.75
CA LEU A 135 -1.18 12.35 -9.05
C LEU A 135 -1.27 13.69 -9.78
N PRO A 136 -2.12 13.80 -10.82
CA PRO A 136 -2.48 15.07 -11.44
C PRO A 136 -3.07 16.05 -10.40
N GLU A 137 -2.92 17.35 -10.64
CA GLU A 137 -3.47 18.40 -9.75
C GLU A 137 -5.01 18.35 -9.63
N THR A 138 -5.68 17.77 -10.63
CA THR A 138 -7.14 17.61 -10.64
C THR A 138 -7.64 16.54 -9.68
N ILE A 139 -6.75 15.70 -9.14
CA ILE A 139 -7.10 14.62 -8.20
C ILE A 139 -6.66 15.03 -6.80
N GLU A 140 -7.61 14.96 -5.87
CA GLU A 140 -7.38 15.27 -4.47
C GLU A 140 -6.36 14.30 -3.83
N LYS A 141 -5.26 14.83 -3.28
CA LYS A 141 -4.14 14.07 -2.71
C LYS A 141 -4.43 13.59 -1.29
N LEU A 142 -5.42 12.71 -1.14
CA LEU A 142 -5.92 12.27 0.17
C LEU A 142 -5.17 11.09 0.78
N SER A 143 -4.59 10.25 -0.06
CA SER A 143 -4.05 8.95 0.31
C SER A 143 -2.67 8.76 -0.30
N ARG A 144 -1.79 8.06 0.43
CA ARG A 144 -0.44 7.75 -0.03
C ARG A 144 -0.45 7.05 -1.39
N TYR A 145 -1.41 6.14 -1.57
CA TYR A 145 -1.65 5.44 -2.83
C TYR A 145 -3.05 5.76 -3.36
N THR A 146 -3.16 5.89 -4.67
CA THR A 146 -4.42 6.05 -5.38
C THR A 146 -4.48 5.10 -6.57
N VAL A 147 -5.58 4.36 -6.67
CA VAL A 147 -5.88 3.48 -7.79
C VAL A 147 -6.86 4.18 -8.72
N LEU A 148 -6.43 4.44 -9.94
CA LEU A 148 -7.24 5.02 -11.01
C LEU A 148 -7.74 3.88 -11.90
N VAL A 149 -9.04 3.68 -11.97
CA VAL A 149 -9.68 2.62 -12.74
C VAL A 149 -10.45 3.24 -13.89
N TYR A 150 -10.35 2.63 -15.07
CA TYR A 150 -10.92 3.19 -16.29
C TYR A 150 -11.83 2.20 -17.01
N THR A 151 -12.97 2.70 -17.50
CA THR A 151 -13.76 2.00 -18.53
C THR A 151 -13.11 2.21 -19.89
N GLU A 152 -13.37 1.30 -20.84
CA GLU A 152 -12.74 1.33 -22.17
C GLU A 152 -13.02 2.64 -22.92
N ASP A 153 -14.29 3.06 -22.97
CA ASP A 153 -14.69 4.31 -23.63
C ASP A 153 -13.96 5.52 -23.06
N TYR A 154 -13.88 5.60 -21.73
CA TYR A 154 -13.25 6.72 -21.06
C TYR A 154 -11.74 6.73 -21.30
N TYR A 155 -11.09 5.57 -21.20
CA TYR A 155 -9.66 5.43 -21.42
C TYR A 155 -9.28 5.89 -22.83
N ASN A 156 -10.03 5.43 -23.84
CA ASN A 156 -9.78 5.76 -25.24
C ASN A 156 -10.02 7.25 -25.53
N GLN A 157 -11.00 7.88 -24.89
CA GLN A 157 -11.33 9.30 -25.12
C GLN A 157 -10.41 10.27 -24.38
N HIS A 158 -9.89 9.90 -23.19
CA HIS A 158 -9.30 10.86 -22.28
C HIS A 158 -7.85 10.59 -21.87
N ILE A 159 -7.39 9.33 -21.96
CA ILE A 159 -6.11 8.89 -21.40
C ILE A 159 -5.12 8.44 -22.47
N LYS A 160 -5.58 7.62 -23.42
CA LYS A 160 -4.72 6.92 -24.41
C LYS A 160 -3.71 7.83 -25.12
N ASP A 161 -4.13 9.02 -25.54
CA ASP A 161 -3.28 9.96 -26.29
C ASP A 161 -2.42 10.88 -25.40
N LYS A 162 -2.66 10.88 -24.07
CA LYS A 162 -1.91 11.69 -23.09
C LYS A 162 -0.73 10.96 -22.46
N GLN A 163 -0.58 9.65 -22.68
CA GLN A 163 0.54 8.86 -22.18
C GLN A 163 1.77 8.87 -23.12
N LYS A 164 1.91 9.88 -24.00
CA LYS A 164 3.06 10.04 -24.91
C LYS A 164 4.24 10.74 -24.27
#